data_AF-A0A443IK41-F1
#
_entry.id   AF-A0A443IK41-F1
#
_cell.length_a   1.000
_cell.length_b   1.000
_cell.length_c   1.000
_cell.angle_alpha   90.00
_cell.angle_beta   90.00
_cell.angle_gamma   90.00
#
_symmetry.space_group_name_H-M   'P 1'
#
loop_
_entity.id
_entity.type
_entity.pdbx_description
1 polymer ?
#
loop_
_entity_poly.entity_id
_entity_poly.type
_entity_poly.pdbx_seq_one_letter_code
_entity_poly.pdbx_strand_id
1 'polypeptide(L)'
;MTGLYVICSKRPQKQLSMRRNGYQEYFDGHSYAYAREAISPDTLGVSEGERVRMLPQWVQDVGSVSGDPEASFFFVEMKNRESAEQAIERGRSLPVSKRSGLLLLPDRERRSAFGE
;
A
#
# COMPACT_ATOMS: atom_id res chain seq x y z
N MET A 1 -9.34 -9.84 9.09
CA MET A 1 -8.22 -9.77 8.13
C MET A 1 -7.80 -8.33 8.08
N THR A 2 -6.58 -8.00 8.53
CA THR A 2 -6.03 -6.65 8.51
C THR A 2 -5.15 -6.51 7.27
N GLY A 3 -5.01 -5.29 6.73
CA GLY A 3 -4.15 -5.01 5.58
C GLY A 3 -3.42 -3.69 5.77
N LEU A 4 -2.45 -3.40 4.90
CA LEU A 4 -1.69 -2.15 4.92
C LEU A 4 -1.92 -1.36 3.63
N TYR A 5 -2.18 -0.07 3.79
CA TYR A 5 -2.05 0.93 2.73
C TYR A 5 -0.61 1.40 2.71
N VAL A 6 0.09 1.13 1.62
CA VAL A 6 1.53 1.41 1.53
C VAL A 6 1.81 2.42 0.42
N ILE A 7 2.63 3.42 0.75
CA ILE A 7 3.22 4.37 -0.19
C ILE A 7 4.74 4.28 -0.04
N CYS A 8 5.46 4.04 -1.14
CA CYS A 8 6.91 4.02 -1.18
C CYS A 8 7.44 5.24 -1.95
N SER A 9 8.61 5.71 -1.55
CA SER A 9 9.28 6.88 -2.11
C SER A 9 10.80 6.75 -1.90
N LYS A 10 11.61 7.17 -2.87
CA LYS A 10 13.07 7.27 -2.69
C LYS A 10 13.45 8.45 -1.78
N ARG A 11 12.61 9.47 -1.68
CA ARG A 11 12.84 10.65 -0.83
C ARG A 11 11.99 10.59 0.46
N PRO A 12 12.44 11.19 1.57
CA PRO A 12 11.61 11.32 2.77
C PRO A 12 10.38 12.19 2.51
N GLN A 13 9.20 11.73 2.96
CA GLN A 13 7.90 12.38 2.79
C GLN A 13 7.31 12.74 4.17
N LYS A 14 7.84 13.80 4.78
CA LYS A 14 7.48 14.22 6.15
C LYS A 14 5.98 14.42 6.36
N GLN A 15 5.24 14.79 5.31
CA GLN A 15 3.80 14.94 5.36
C GLN A 15 3.09 13.62 5.68
N LEU A 16 3.58 12.48 5.20
CA LEU A 16 2.94 11.17 5.43
C LEU A 16 3.15 10.69 6.87
N SER A 17 4.34 10.90 7.45
CA SER A 17 4.67 10.54 8.84
C SER A 17 4.04 11.46 9.90
N MET A 18 3.27 12.48 9.50
CA MET A 18 2.56 13.31 10.46
C MET A 18 1.48 12.49 11.17
N ARG A 19 1.36 12.65 12.50
CA ARG A 19 0.35 11.94 13.33
C ARG A 19 -1.07 11.97 12.75
N ARG A 20 -1.47 13.09 12.12
CA ARG A 20 -2.81 13.25 11.51
C ARG A 20 -3.09 12.30 10.33
N ASN A 21 -2.04 11.80 9.66
CA ASN A 21 -2.17 10.96 8.47
C ASN A 21 -2.07 9.46 8.80
N GLY A 22 -1.58 9.13 10.00
CA GLY A 22 -1.61 7.77 10.54
C GLY A 22 -0.65 6.77 9.89
N TYR A 23 0.30 7.23 9.06
CA TYR A 23 1.32 6.35 8.50
C TYR A 23 2.50 6.20 9.46
N GLN A 24 2.95 4.97 9.60
CA GLN A 24 4.24 4.61 10.18
C GLN A 24 5.29 4.62 9.06
N GLU A 25 6.44 5.25 9.30
CA GLU A 25 7.59 5.27 8.38
C GLU A 25 8.50 4.06 8.62
N TYR A 26 8.96 3.46 7.53
CA TYR A 26 9.92 2.36 7.47
C TYR A 26 11.01 2.72 6.46
N PHE A 27 12.26 2.44 6.78
CA PHE A 27 13.41 2.69 5.90
C PHE A 27 14.30 1.45 5.83
N ASP A 28 14.57 0.98 4.61
CA ASP A 28 15.35 -0.24 4.36
C ASP A 28 16.80 0.03 3.95
N GLY A 29 17.25 1.29 3.99
CA GLY A 29 18.57 1.71 3.51
C GLY A 29 18.59 2.29 2.10
N HIS A 30 17.52 2.09 1.31
CA HIS A 30 17.44 2.54 -0.08
C HIS A 30 16.19 3.37 -0.39
N SER A 31 15.08 3.10 0.31
CA SER A 31 13.78 3.72 0.06
C SER A 31 12.95 3.82 1.33
N TYR A 32 12.08 4.82 1.36
CA TYR A 32 11.10 5.02 2.42
C TYR A 32 9.80 4.31 2.07
N ALA A 33 9.21 3.63 3.05
CA ALA A 33 7.86 3.11 3.01
C ALA A 33 7.01 3.76 4.11
N TYR A 34 5.81 4.14 3.76
CA TYR A 34 4.81 4.71 4.64
C TYR A 34 3.65 3.74 4.66
N ALA A 35 3.41 3.06 5.78
CA ALA A 35 2.34 2.09 5.90
C ALA A 35 1.32 2.50 6.96
N ARG A 36 0.04 2.30 6.63
CA ARG A 36 -1.08 2.52 7.55
C ARG A 36 -1.96 1.28 7.58
N GLU A 37 -2.29 0.83 8.78
CA GLU A 37 -3.17 -0.32 8.96
C GLU A 37 -4.61 0.00 8.55
N ALA A 38 -5.25 -0.97 7.89
CA ALA A 38 -6.67 -0.95 7.57
C ALA A 38 -7.49 -1.32 8.81
N ILE A 39 -7.74 -0.32 9.66
CA ILE A 39 -8.54 -0.44 10.87
C ILE A 39 -9.88 0.27 10.65
N SER A 40 -11.00 -0.39 10.95
CA SER A 40 -12.33 0.23 10.94
C SER A 40 -12.48 1.23 12.10
N PRO A 41 -13.08 2.43 11.91
CA PRO A 41 -13.77 2.90 10.70
C PRO A 41 -12.87 3.66 9.70
N ASP A 42 -11.59 3.81 9.99
CA ASP A 42 -10.67 4.75 9.35
C ASP A 42 -9.93 4.12 8.15
N THR A 43 -10.71 3.53 7.25
CA THR A 43 -10.23 2.85 6.06
C THR A 43 -9.83 3.85 4.96
N LEU A 44 -8.77 3.54 4.22
CA LEU A 44 -8.30 4.32 3.06
C LEU A 44 -8.68 3.67 1.72
N GLY A 45 -9.29 2.48 1.74
CA GLY A 45 -9.72 1.78 0.55
C GLY A 45 -10.84 0.79 0.82
N VAL A 46 -11.73 0.64 -0.16
CA VAL A 46 -12.87 -0.28 -0.07
C VAL A 46 -12.62 -1.47 -0.98
N SER A 47 -12.75 -2.68 -0.43
CA SER A 47 -12.67 -3.90 -1.24
C SER A 47 -13.83 -3.93 -2.26
N GLU A 48 -13.47 -4.06 -3.54
CA GLU A 48 -14.38 -4.11 -4.68
C GLU A 48 -14.03 -5.35 -5.52
N GLY A 49 -14.67 -6.47 -5.19
CA GLY A 49 -14.35 -7.78 -5.76
C GLY A 49 -12.92 -8.21 -5.43
N GLU A 50 -12.10 -8.39 -6.46
CA GLU A 50 -10.67 -8.72 -6.31
C GLU A 50 -9.77 -7.49 -6.25
N ARG A 51 -10.33 -6.27 -6.15
CA ARG A 51 -9.58 -5.01 -6.15
C ARG A 51 -9.84 -4.21 -4.88
N VAL A 52 -9.02 -3.20 -4.63
CA VAL A 52 -9.23 -2.18 -3.60
C VAL A 52 -9.41 -0.84 -4.30
N ARG A 53 -10.60 -0.26 -4.16
CA ARG A 53 -10.88 1.10 -4.61
C ARG A 53 -10.32 2.09 -3.60
N MET A 54 -9.42 2.96 -4.04
CA MET A 54 -8.85 4.00 -3.20
C MET A 54 -9.93 5.02 -2.80
N LEU A 55 -9.98 5.39 -1.52
CA LEU A 55 -10.81 6.49 -1.04
C LEU A 55 -10.10 7.84 -1.24
N PRO A 56 -10.84 8.97 -1.24
CA PRO A 56 -10.28 10.29 -1.58
C PRO A 56 -9.03 10.67 -0.79
N GLN A 57 -8.98 10.35 0.50
CA GLN A 57 -7.80 10.63 1.34
C GLN A 57 -6.55 9.92 0.81
N TRP A 58 -6.65 8.64 0.44
CA TRP A 58 -5.50 7.90 -0.06
C TRP A 58 -5.05 8.39 -1.43
N VAL A 59 -6.00 8.79 -2.28
CA VAL A 59 -5.70 9.44 -3.57
C VAL A 59 -4.91 10.73 -3.35
N GLN A 60 -5.30 11.54 -2.36
CA GLN A 60 -4.57 12.76 -2.00
C GLN A 60 -3.17 12.46 -1.46
N ASP A 61 -3.03 11.46 -0.59
CA ASP A 61 -1.74 11.05 -0.01
C ASP A 61 -0.77 10.61 -1.11
N VAL A 62 -1.22 9.76 -2.04
CA VAL A 62 -0.46 9.33 -3.22
C VAL A 62 -0.14 10.53 -4.13
N GLY A 63 -1.10 11.44 -4.34
CA GLY A 63 -0.88 12.66 -5.10
C GLY A 63 0.21 13.56 -4.49
N SER A 64 0.37 13.55 -3.17
CA SER A 64 1.39 14.35 -2.47
C SER A 64 2.83 13.88 -2.72
N VAL A 65 3.02 12.63 -3.16
CA VAL A 65 4.34 12.05 -3.46
C VAL A 65 4.64 12.01 -4.97
N SER A 66 3.77 12.56 -5.81
CA SER A 66 3.89 12.58 -7.27
C SER A 66 5.14 13.29 -7.83
N GLY A 67 5.85 14.07 -6.99
CA GLY A 67 7.16 14.64 -7.34
C GLY A 67 8.32 13.64 -7.31
N ASP A 68 8.08 12.40 -6.86
CA ASP A 68 9.05 11.31 -6.93
C ASP A 68 8.68 10.35 -8.09
N PRO A 69 9.46 10.30 -9.17
CA PRO A 69 9.17 9.43 -10.32
C PRO A 69 9.25 7.93 -9.99
N GLU A 70 9.85 7.59 -8.85
CA GLU A 70 10.03 6.21 -8.38
C GLU A 70 9.03 5.86 -7.25
N ALA A 71 8.08 6.75 -6.96
CA ALA A 71 7.04 6.45 -5.99
C ALA A 71 6.13 5.32 -6.48
N SER A 72 5.80 4.41 -5.56
CA SER A 72 4.88 3.30 -5.81
C SER A 72 3.89 3.18 -4.66
N PHE A 73 2.68 2.69 -4.92
CA PHE A 73 1.66 2.53 -3.89
C PHE A 73 0.85 1.25 -4.14
N PHE A 74 0.48 0.57 -3.06
CA PHE A 74 -0.21 -0.71 -3.11
C PHE A 74 -0.96 -1.00 -1.81
N PHE A 75 -1.89 -1.95 -1.86
CA PHE A 75 -2.51 -2.54 -0.68
C PHE A 75 -2.01 -3.97 -0.52
N VAL A 76 -1.56 -4.33 0.69
CA VAL A 76 -1.12 -5.68 1.02
C VAL A 76 -1.97 -6.24 2.16
N GLU A 77 -2.54 -7.43 1.97
CA GLU A 77 -3.22 -8.16 3.03
C GLU A 77 -2.17 -8.76 3.99
N MET A 78 -2.34 -8.58 5.29
CA MET A 78 -1.42 -9.13 6.30
C MET A 78 -1.68 -10.62 6.50
N LYS A 79 -0.62 -11.43 6.40
CA LYS A 79 -0.66 -12.86 6.75
C LYS A 79 -0.59 -13.03 8.27
N ASN A 80 -1.06 -14.18 8.77
CA ASN A 80 -1.02 -14.48 10.20
C ASN A 80 0.43 -14.45 10.72
N ARG A 81 0.70 -13.69 11.79
CA ARG A 81 2.03 -13.49 12.41
C ARG A 81 3.07 -12.78 11.51
N GLU A 82 2.67 -12.17 10.40
CA GLU A 82 3.56 -11.36 9.56
C GLU A 82 3.78 -9.97 10.17
N SER A 83 5.02 -9.47 10.15
CA SER A 83 5.31 -8.08 10.56
C SER A 83 4.97 -7.10 9.43
N ALA A 84 4.81 -5.82 9.77
CA ALA A 84 4.53 -4.80 8.76
C ALA A 84 5.67 -4.68 7.74
N GLU A 85 6.93 -4.75 8.18
CA GLU A 85 8.11 -4.74 7.30
C GLU A 85 8.07 -5.90 6.30
N GLN A 86 7.74 -7.12 6.76
CA GLN A 86 7.64 -8.31 5.90
C GLN A 86 6.54 -8.15 4.85
N ALA A 87 5.37 -7.63 5.26
CA ALA A 87 4.28 -7.36 4.33
C ALA A 87 4.62 -6.27 3.30
N ILE A 88 5.33 -5.21 3.72
CA ILE A 88 5.81 -4.15 2.83
C ILE A 88 6.81 -4.70 1.82
N GLU A 89 7.78 -5.49 2.26
CA GLU A 89 8.78 -6.11 1.38
C GLU A 89 8.13 -7.02 0.34
N ARG A 90 7.18 -7.86 0.77
CA ARG A 90 6.38 -8.70 -0.13
C ARG A 90 5.59 -7.85 -1.13
N GLY A 91 4.91 -6.81 -0.67
CA GLY A 91 4.14 -5.93 -1.55
C GLY A 91 4.97 -5.19 -2.60
N ARG A 92 6.22 -4.83 -2.28
CA ARG A 92 7.18 -4.22 -3.24
C ARG A 92 7.61 -5.17 -4.35
N SER A 93 7.59 -6.48 -4.10
CA SER A 93 7.94 -7.51 -5.09
C SER A 93 6.81 -7.82 -6.08
N LEU A 94 5.60 -7.29 -5.84
CA LEU A 94 4.45 -7.54 -6.70
C LEU A 94 4.55 -6.76 -8.02
N PRO A 95 4.06 -7.34 -9.12
CA PRO A 95 3.90 -6.61 -10.37
C PRO A 95 2.88 -5.48 -10.18
N VAL A 96 3.35 -4.24 -10.00
CA VAL A 96 2.51 -3.05 -9.91
C VAL A 96 1.74 -2.88 -11.23
N SER A 97 0.42 -3.06 -11.17
CA SER A 97 -0.44 -2.98 -12.35
C SER A 97 -0.40 -1.58 -12.95
N LYS A 98 0.12 -1.44 -14.18
CA LYS A 98 0.32 -0.16 -14.88
C LYS A 98 -0.96 0.41 -15.52
N ARG A 99 -2.16 0.19 -14.96
CA ARG A 99 -3.43 0.69 -15.54
C ARG A 99 -4.15 1.66 -14.61
N SER A 100 -4.51 2.80 -15.20
CA SER A 100 -4.74 4.12 -14.60
C SER A 100 -6.17 4.38 -14.13
N GLY A 101 -6.75 3.49 -13.32
CA GLY A 101 -8.14 3.69 -12.87
C GLY A 101 -8.39 3.34 -11.42
N LEU A 102 -7.73 4.03 -10.45
CA LEU A 102 -8.07 4.13 -9.01
C LEU A 102 -8.39 2.82 -8.24
N LEU A 103 -8.14 1.68 -8.87
CA LEU A 103 -8.42 0.33 -8.41
C LEU A 103 -7.09 -0.39 -8.34
N LEU A 104 -6.60 -0.58 -7.13
CA LEU A 104 -5.40 -1.35 -6.88
C LEU A 104 -5.77 -2.83 -6.86
N LEU A 105 -5.01 -3.67 -7.55
CA LEU A 105 -5.07 -5.09 -7.28
C LEU A 105 -4.38 -5.30 -5.91
N PRO A 106 -5.10 -5.73 -4.85
CA PRO A 106 -4.48 -6.14 -3.60
C PRO A 106 -3.51 -7.27 -3.91
N ASP A 107 -2.47 -7.38 -3.08
CA ASP A 107 -1.63 -8.57 -3.02
C ASP A 107 -2.52 -9.79 -2.79
N ARG A 108 -2.87 -10.46 -3.87
CA ARG A 108 -3.21 -11.87 -3.84
C ARG A 108 -2.07 -12.53 -4.57
N GLU A 109 -1.28 -13.32 -3.84
CA GLU A 109 -0.65 -14.49 -4.45
C GLU A 109 -1.65 -15.06 -5.43
N ARG A 110 -1.26 -15.20 -6.71
CA ARG A 110 -1.99 -16.06 -7.64
C ARG A 110 -2.18 -17.37 -6.88
N ARG A 111 -3.35 -17.59 -6.28
CA ARG A 111 -3.86 -18.93 -6.17
C ARG A 111 -3.98 -19.32 -7.63
N SER A 112 -3.02 -20.12 -8.08
CA SER A 112 -3.09 -20.82 -9.35
C SER A 112 -4.49 -21.37 -9.45
N ALA A 113 -5.34 -20.69 -10.21
CA ALA A 113 -6.61 -21.20 -10.67
C ALA A 113 -6.26 -22.16 -11.80
N PHE A 114 -5.58 -23.26 -11.46
CA PHE A 114 -5.41 -24.48 -12.24
C PHE A 114 -4.93 -25.55 -11.26
N GLY A 115 -5.90 -26.09 -10.50
CA GLY A 115 -5.97 -27.53 -10.41
C GLY A 115 -6.64 -27.99 -11.68
N GLU A 116 -5.86 -28.56 -12.59
CA GLU A 116 -6.17 -29.63 -13.56
C GLU A 116 -4.88 -30.02 -14.28
#